data_AF-A0A4P1R2M8-F1
#
_entry.id   AF-A0A4P1R2M8-F1
#
_cell.length_a   1.000
_cell.length_b   1.000
_cell.length_c   1.000
_cell.angle_alpha   90.00
_cell.angle_beta   90.00
_cell.angle_gamma   90.00
#
_symmetry.space_group_name_H-M   'P 1'
#
loop_
_entity.id
_entity.type
_entity.pdbx_description
1 polymer ?
#
loop_
_entity_poly.entity_id
_entity_poly.type
_entity_poly.pdbx_seq_one_letter_code
_entity_poly.pdbx_strand_id
1 'polypeptide(L)'
;MADLVAEEQSLKIYFIPFLAYGHMIPLCDIARLFSSRGHHVTIITTVANAETLNNSISNHFHIHTIPFPSQQVGLPHGIEIVSVSEDSISNKVFHAAMLLKEPIELFIEENPPDCIVADFLYPWVDDLANKFHIPRLAFNGFPLFSVCAFDSFYANPNLDDNHDSYVIKDFPHVITMKDTPPKEVYTFLEQMRKTELKSYGLIVNNIAEIDGEEYIQHYEKTTRHKAWHLGPASLVLKSDEEKVERGQKNVVSVHECLTWLNSKPVNSVLYICFGSLCHFPDKQLYEIACGVEASGHGFIWVVPEKKGKENESNEEKEKWLPKGFEERNKMKGMIIKGWAPQVLILNHSAIGAFLTHCGWNSTTEAISAGVPLITWPLHSEQFYNEKLITQVRGIGIEVGAEVWNSSGSWKTDKLVGRDQIEKVVKRLMEDGDEAKQIRNRAHEFGEKARQALQQGGSSYNNLTALIDNLICLRDQNFLGRF
;
A
#
# COMPACT_ATOMS: atom_id res chain seq x y z
N MET A 1 -42.88 -1.61 13.89
CA MET A 1 -42.02 -1.25 15.05
C MET A 1 -40.61 -1.83 14.97
N ALA A 2 -40.32 -2.80 14.09
CA ALA A 2 -38.93 -3.22 13.81
C ALA A 2 -38.23 -2.30 12.79
N ASP A 3 -38.99 -1.69 11.86
CA ASP A 3 -38.43 -0.83 10.80
C ASP A 3 -38.19 0.63 11.21
N LEU A 4 -38.53 1.02 12.44
CA LEU A 4 -38.34 2.40 12.96
C LEU A 4 -37.13 2.53 13.91
N VAL A 5 -36.44 1.42 14.22
CA VAL A 5 -35.25 1.43 15.09
C VAL A 5 -33.94 1.43 14.28
N ALA A 6 -34.00 1.12 12.98
CA ALA A 6 -32.80 1.03 12.13
C ALA A 6 -32.29 2.39 11.63
N GLU A 7 -33.09 3.46 11.64
CA GLU A 7 -32.67 4.78 11.13
C GLU A 7 -31.84 5.60 12.15
N GLU A 8 -31.89 5.32 13.46
CA GLU A 8 -31.20 6.14 14.47
C GLU A 8 -29.70 5.80 14.69
N GLN A 9 -29.15 4.76 14.05
CA GLN A 9 -27.77 4.30 14.29
C GLN A 9 -26.82 4.38 13.08
N SER A 10 -27.28 4.79 11.89
CA SER A 10 -26.37 4.93 10.75
C SER A 10 -25.47 6.17 10.94
N LEU A 11 -24.15 5.98 10.80
CA LEU A 11 -23.18 7.07 10.76
C LEU A 11 -23.06 7.59 9.33
N LYS A 12 -22.85 8.90 9.19
CA LYS A 12 -22.43 9.57 7.96
C LYS A 12 -20.92 9.81 8.02
N ILE A 13 -20.15 9.06 7.22
CA ILE A 13 -18.68 9.04 7.29
C ILE A 13 -18.10 9.46 5.94
N TYR A 14 -17.22 10.45 5.98
CA TYR A 14 -16.53 10.96 4.80
C TYR A 14 -15.10 10.44 4.74
N PHE A 15 -14.72 9.87 3.60
CA PHE A 15 -13.37 9.39 3.33
C PHE A 15 -12.68 10.33 2.33
N ILE A 16 -11.50 10.82 2.70
CA ILE A 16 -10.71 11.75 1.90
C ILE A 16 -9.34 11.11 1.60
N PRO A 17 -9.26 10.24 0.58
CA PRO A 17 -8.01 9.61 0.18
C PRO A 17 -7.08 10.60 -0.51
N PHE A 18 -5.77 10.46 -0.29
CA PHE A 18 -4.80 11.19 -1.10
C PHE A 18 -4.76 10.67 -2.54
N LEU A 19 -4.47 11.56 -3.49
CA LEU A 19 -4.52 11.29 -4.93
C LEU A 19 -3.29 10.49 -5.41
N ALA A 20 -3.14 9.28 -4.88
CA ALA A 20 -2.17 8.28 -5.27
C ALA A 20 -2.82 6.90 -5.17
N TYR A 21 -2.56 6.00 -6.12
CA TYR A 21 -3.19 4.67 -6.12
C TYR A 21 -2.93 3.87 -4.84
N GLY A 22 -1.73 4.01 -4.27
CA GLY A 22 -1.36 3.36 -3.00
C GLY A 22 -2.14 3.84 -1.78
N HIS A 23 -2.84 4.98 -1.87
CA HIS A 23 -3.64 5.54 -0.78
C HIS A 23 -5.13 5.39 -1.08
N MET A 24 -5.53 5.75 -2.30
CA MET A 24 -6.93 5.74 -2.73
C MET A 24 -7.53 4.34 -2.74
N ILE A 25 -6.85 3.35 -3.32
CA ILE A 25 -7.38 1.99 -3.42
C ILE A 25 -7.66 1.39 -2.03
N PRO A 26 -6.67 1.27 -1.11
CA PRO A 26 -6.92 0.64 0.18
C PRO A 26 -7.90 1.42 1.05
N LEU A 27 -7.90 2.75 0.99
CA LEU A 27 -8.84 3.54 1.81
C LEU A 27 -10.28 3.40 1.30
N CYS A 28 -10.50 3.38 -0.02
CA CYS A 28 -11.81 3.11 -0.60
C CYS A 28 -12.29 1.68 -0.30
N ASP A 29 -11.40 0.69 -0.34
CA ASP A 29 -11.70 -0.69 0.06
C ASP A 29 -12.12 -0.76 1.55
N ILE A 30 -11.39 -0.09 2.45
CA ILE A 30 -11.77 0.03 3.88
C ILE A 30 -13.12 0.74 4.04
N ALA A 31 -13.41 1.76 3.23
CA ALA A 31 -14.68 2.47 3.29
C ALA A 31 -15.87 1.53 3.01
N ARG A 32 -15.70 0.50 2.16
CA ARG A 32 -16.72 -0.53 1.95
C ARG A 32 -17.06 -1.31 3.23
N LEU A 33 -16.12 -1.48 4.15
CA LEU A 33 -16.38 -2.16 5.42
C LEU A 33 -17.45 -1.42 6.22
N PHE A 34 -17.38 -0.09 6.28
CA PHE A 34 -18.38 0.73 6.97
C PHE A 34 -19.74 0.68 6.26
N SER A 35 -19.76 0.78 4.93
CA SER A 35 -21.00 0.63 4.16
C SER A 35 -21.65 -0.74 4.34
N SER A 36 -20.85 -1.81 4.39
CA SER A 36 -21.35 -3.18 4.63
C SER A 36 -21.98 -3.38 6.01
N ARG A 37 -21.74 -2.44 6.94
CA ARG A 37 -22.36 -2.38 8.28
C ARG A 37 -23.56 -1.42 8.34
N GLY A 38 -24.04 -0.91 7.19
CA GLY A 38 -25.23 -0.06 7.09
C GLY A 38 -24.98 1.43 7.30
N HIS A 39 -23.73 1.89 7.20
CA HIS A 39 -23.39 3.31 7.35
C HIS A 39 -23.34 4.06 6.02
N HIS A 40 -23.66 5.36 6.05
CA HIS A 40 -23.60 6.24 4.90
C HIS A 40 -22.18 6.68 4.64
N VAL A 41 -21.56 6.13 3.60
CA VAL A 41 -20.18 6.42 3.22
C VAL A 41 -20.15 7.35 2.01
N THR A 42 -19.37 8.42 2.11
CA THR A 42 -19.04 9.29 0.96
C THR A 42 -17.53 9.34 0.75
N ILE A 43 -17.06 9.01 -0.45
CA ILE A 43 -15.68 9.25 -0.88
C ILE A 43 -15.62 10.64 -1.51
N ILE A 44 -14.76 11.52 -0.99
CA ILE A 44 -14.50 12.83 -1.56
C ILE A 44 -13.22 12.73 -2.39
N THR A 45 -13.33 12.93 -3.71
CA THR A 45 -12.19 12.83 -4.63
C THR A 45 -12.38 13.75 -5.84
N THR A 46 -11.50 13.67 -6.82
CA THR A 46 -11.56 14.49 -8.04
C THR A 46 -12.25 13.76 -9.19
N VAL A 47 -12.62 14.50 -10.23
CA VAL A 47 -13.41 13.97 -11.36
C VAL A 47 -12.70 12.79 -12.05
N ALA A 48 -11.41 12.92 -12.41
CA ALA A 48 -10.71 11.84 -13.11
C ALA A 48 -10.47 10.60 -12.22
N ASN A 49 -10.27 10.83 -10.92
CA ASN A 49 -10.09 9.73 -9.96
C ASN A 49 -11.41 9.02 -9.67
N ALA A 50 -12.54 9.73 -9.67
CA ALA A 50 -13.87 9.14 -9.54
C ALA A 50 -14.22 8.19 -10.68
N GLU A 51 -13.84 8.50 -11.93
CA GLU A 51 -14.01 7.57 -13.06
C GLU A 51 -13.26 6.26 -12.84
N THR A 52 -12.07 6.34 -12.24
CA THR A 52 -11.27 5.15 -11.91
C THR A 52 -11.94 4.31 -10.83
N LEU A 53 -12.57 4.94 -9.83
CA LEU A 53 -13.31 4.25 -8.77
C LEU A 53 -14.68 3.72 -9.24
N ASN A 54 -15.35 4.42 -10.15
CA ASN A 54 -16.66 4.02 -10.66
C ASN A 54 -16.63 2.68 -11.40
N ASN A 55 -15.50 2.37 -12.05
CA ASN A 55 -15.29 1.09 -12.71
C ASN A 55 -15.12 -0.09 -11.75
N SER A 56 -14.98 0.15 -10.44
CA SER A 56 -14.69 -0.92 -9.47
C SER A 56 -15.72 -1.02 -8.32
N ILE A 57 -16.54 0.02 -8.05
CA ILE A 57 -17.18 0.17 -6.71
C ILE A 57 -18.58 0.86 -6.67
N SER A 58 -19.27 1.12 -7.79
CA SER A 58 -20.39 2.10 -7.83
C SER A 58 -21.62 1.85 -6.93
N ASN A 59 -21.80 0.66 -6.34
CA ASN A 59 -22.98 0.35 -5.50
C ASN A 59 -22.74 0.46 -3.98
N HIS A 60 -21.51 0.70 -3.51
CA HIS A 60 -21.19 0.63 -2.07
C HIS A 60 -21.10 1.97 -1.36
N PHE A 61 -20.90 3.08 -2.06
CA PHE A 61 -20.79 4.40 -1.43
C PHE A 61 -21.16 5.51 -2.39
N HIS A 62 -21.42 6.70 -1.85
CA HIS A 62 -21.54 7.91 -2.66
C HIS A 62 -20.14 8.45 -3.01
N ILE A 63 -19.96 8.94 -4.24
CA ILE A 63 -18.75 9.65 -4.63
C ILE A 63 -19.10 11.12 -4.82
N HIS A 64 -18.47 11.99 -4.03
CA HIS A 64 -18.54 13.43 -4.20
C HIS A 64 -17.29 13.90 -4.95
N THR A 65 -17.49 14.48 -6.13
CA THR A 65 -16.41 14.92 -7.01
C THR A 65 -16.13 16.40 -6.91
N ILE A 66 -14.87 16.76 -6.79
CA ILE A 66 -14.39 18.15 -6.77
C ILE A 66 -13.52 18.43 -8.01
N PRO A 67 -13.70 19.57 -8.69
CA PRO A 67 -12.80 19.96 -9.79
C PRO A 67 -11.36 20.07 -9.32
N PHE A 68 -10.45 19.36 -9.97
CA PHE A 68 -9.02 19.43 -9.62
C PHE A 68 -8.40 20.73 -10.15
N PRO A 69 -7.68 21.52 -9.32
CA PRO A 69 -7.16 22.84 -9.70
C PRO A 69 -5.88 22.75 -10.54
N SER A 70 -5.88 21.92 -11.59
CA SER A 70 -4.76 21.66 -12.50
C SER A 70 -4.17 22.94 -13.11
N GLN A 71 -5.01 23.86 -13.56
CA GLN A 71 -4.57 25.12 -14.17
C GLN A 71 -3.81 26.04 -13.18
N GLN A 72 -4.22 26.05 -11.91
CA GLN A 72 -3.60 26.92 -10.89
C GLN A 72 -2.15 26.53 -10.59
N VAL A 73 -1.79 25.27 -10.82
CA VAL A 73 -0.43 24.74 -10.61
C VAL A 73 0.32 24.46 -11.92
N GLY A 74 -0.26 24.83 -13.07
CA GLY A 74 0.33 24.60 -14.39
C GLY A 74 0.47 23.12 -14.74
N LEU A 75 -0.53 22.30 -14.40
CA LEU A 75 -0.66 20.91 -14.87
C LEU A 75 -1.52 20.84 -16.15
N PRO A 76 -1.21 19.91 -17.07
CA PRO A 76 -2.11 19.53 -18.14
C PRO A 76 -3.46 19.02 -17.59
N HIS A 77 -4.53 19.24 -18.37
CA HIS A 77 -5.86 18.70 -18.03
C HIS A 77 -5.83 17.16 -17.96
N GLY A 78 -6.51 16.59 -16.96
CA GLY A 78 -6.63 15.15 -16.76
C GLY A 78 -5.50 14.49 -15.96
N ILE A 79 -4.45 15.22 -15.57
CA ILE A 79 -3.41 14.73 -14.66
C ILE A 79 -3.78 15.11 -13.22
N GLU A 80 -4.48 14.22 -12.54
CA GLU A 80 -5.00 14.42 -11.17
C GLU A 80 -4.46 13.41 -10.16
N ILE A 81 -3.42 12.64 -10.52
CA ILE A 81 -2.88 11.57 -9.68
C ILE A 81 -1.36 11.58 -9.68
N VAL A 82 -0.78 11.29 -8.52
CA VAL A 82 0.68 11.19 -8.33
C VAL A 82 1.21 9.99 -9.12
N SER A 83 2.27 10.23 -9.89
CA SER A 83 2.95 9.21 -10.69
C SER A 83 4.43 9.56 -10.89
N VAL A 84 5.27 8.54 -11.09
CA VAL A 84 6.74 8.70 -11.12
C VAL A 84 7.26 9.21 -12.47
N SER A 85 6.41 9.47 -13.45
CA SER A 85 6.89 9.81 -14.80
C SER A 85 7.78 11.05 -14.79
N GLU A 86 7.47 12.04 -13.94
CA GLU A 86 8.32 13.21 -13.69
C GLU A 86 8.12 13.75 -12.25
N ASP A 87 9.20 13.90 -11.47
CA ASP A 87 9.17 14.48 -10.10
C ASP A 87 8.46 15.85 -10.06
N SER A 88 8.61 16.65 -11.13
CA SER A 88 7.98 17.96 -11.28
C SER A 88 6.44 17.89 -11.36
N ILE A 89 5.90 16.89 -12.06
CA ILE A 89 4.46 16.65 -12.19
C ILE A 89 3.90 16.19 -10.85
N SER A 90 4.56 15.23 -10.19
CA SER A 90 4.16 14.75 -8.87
C SER A 90 4.07 15.88 -7.84
N ASN A 91 5.07 16.77 -7.81
CA ASN A 91 5.06 17.92 -6.93
C ASN A 91 3.88 18.85 -7.23
N LYS A 92 3.59 19.14 -8.50
CA LYS A 92 2.43 19.97 -8.87
C LYS A 92 1.10 19.31 -8.48
N VAL A 93 0.96 17.99 -8.64
CA VAL A 93 -0.24 17.26 -8.20
C VAL A 93 -0.41 17.37 -6.69
N PHE A 94 0.68 17.23 -5.92
CA PHE A 94 0.65 17.43 -4.47
C PHE A 94 0.19 18.86 -4.09
N HIS A 95 0.72 19.89 -4.77
CA HIS A 95 0.31 21.28 -4.52
C HIS A 95 -1.17 21.50 -4.84
N ALA A 96 -1.66 20.99 -5.98
CA ALA A 96 -3.08 21.09 -6.33
C ALA A 96 -3.97 20.30 -5.36
N ALA A 97 -3.50 19.17 -4.84
CA ALA A 97 -4.20 18.43 -3.80
C ALA A 97 -4.37 19.24 -2.51
N MET A 98 -3.40 20.11 -2.15
CA MET A 98 -3.54 21.00 -0.99
C MET A 98 -4.58 22.10 -1.21
N LEU A 99 -4.79 22.54 -2.46
CA LEU A 99 -5.80 23.53 -2.82
C LEU A 99 -7.24 22.97 -2.78
N LEU A 100 -7.42 21.65 -2.63
CA LEU A 100 -8.73 21.04 -2.43
C LEU A 100 -9.37 21.39 -1.08
N LYS A 101 -8.62 22.00 -0.15
CA LYS A 101 -9.10 22.43 1.16
C LYS A 101 -10.41 23.23 1.06
N GLU A 102 -10.41 24.33 0.30
CA GLU A 102 -11.55 25.26 0.23
C GLU A 102 -12.83 24.61 -0.31
N PRO A 103 -12.83 23.92 -1.47
CA PRO A 103 -14.05 23.28 -1.97
C PRO A 103 -14.54 22.13 -1.07
N ILE A 104 -13.63 21.39 -0.43
CA ILE A 104 -13.99 20.33 0.53
C ILE A 104 -14.63 20.93 1.78
N GLU A 105 -14.08 22.04 2.26
CA GLU A 105 -14.60 22.77 3.43
C GLU A 105 -16.03 23.26 3.21
N LEU A 106 -16.30 23.87 2.04
CA LEU A 106 -17.65 24.32 1.66
C LEU A 106 -18.65 23.15 1.62
N PHE A 107 -18.26 22.02 1.01
CA PHE A 107 -19.11 20.84 0.95
C PHE A 107 -19.44 20.30 2.35
N ILE A 108 -18.45 20.22 3.24
CA ILE A 108 -18.63 19.74 4.63
C ILE A 108 -19.49 20.70 5.45
N GLU A 109 -19.37 22.02 5.23
CA GLU A 109 -20.21 23.01 5.90
C GLU A 109 -21.70 22.82 5.56
N GLU A 110 -22.01 22.60 4.27
CA GLU A 110 -23.38 22.36 3.81
C GLU A 110 -23.88 20.95 4.17
N ASN A 111 -22.98 19.98 4.30
CA ASN A 111 -23.29 18.56 4.47
C ASN A 111 -22.46 17.93 5.59
N PRO A 112 -22.63 18.33 6.87
CA PRO A 112 -21.78 17.86 7.95
C PRO A 112 -21.83 16.32 8.10
N PRO A 113 -20.68 15.63 8.18
CA PRO A 113 -20.59 14.22 8.54
C PRO A 113 -20.46 14.02 10.06
N ASP A 114 -20.71 12.79 10.52
CA ASP A 114 -20.45 12.38 11.91
C ASP A 114 -18.96 12.10 12.15
N CYS A 115 -18.21 11.74 11.11
CA CYS A 115 -16.77 11.44 11.18
C CYS A 115 -16.09 11.69 9.83
N ILE A 116 -14.83 12.12 9.87
CA ILE A 116 -13.95 12.19 8.70
C ILE A 116 -12.82 11.17 8.86
N VAL A 117 -12.62 10.32 7.86
CA VAL A 117 -11.42 9.49 7.70
C VAL A 117 -10.58 10.13 6.59
N ALA A 118 -9.41 10.65 6.93
CA ALA A 118 -8.60 11.38 5.97
C ALA A 118 -7.16 10.90 5.94
N ASP A 119 -6.61 10.90 4.73
CA ASP A 119 -5.21 10.62 4.51
C ASP A 119 -4.33 11.63 5.26
N PHE A 120 -3.26 11.14 5.89
CA PHE A 120 -2.34 11.96 6.67
C PHE A 120 -1.61 13.01 5.83
N LEU A 121 -1.53 12.81 4.50
CA LEU A 121 -0.97 13.78 3.55
C LEU A 121 -1.83 15.04 3.39
N TYR A 122 -3.05 15.06 3.95
CA TYR A 122 -3.87 16.26 4.09
C TYR A 122 -3.82 16.79 5.53
N PRO A 123 -2.78 17.54 5.93
CA PRO A 123 -2.69 18.08 7.28
C PRO A 123 -3.84 19.06 7.57
N TRP A 124 -4.30 19.81 6.56
CA TRP A 124 -5.38 20.80 6.70
C TRP A 124 -6.74 20.20 7.10
N VAL A 125 -6.94 18.88 6.98
CA VAL A 125 -8.18 18.23 7.44
C VAL A 125 -8.30 18.29 8.96
N ASP A 126 -7.20 18.45 9.71
CA ASP A 126 -7.22 18.64 11.17
C ASP A 126 -7.90 19.96 11.51
N ASP A 127 -7.47 21.06 10.90
CA ASP A 127 -8.08 22.37 11.08
C ASP A 127 -9.56 22.37 10.68
N LEU A 128 -9.89 21.68 9.58
CA LEU A 128 -11.25 21.53 9.09
C LEU A 128 -12.15 20.77 10.09
N ALA A 129 -11.68 19.62 10.57
CA ALA A 129 -12.39 18.79 11.52
C ALA A 129 -12.62 19.55 12.85
N ASN A 130 -11.59 20.28 13.32
CA ASN A 130 -11.68 21.11 14.52
C ASN A 130 -12.67 22.27 14.35
N LYS A 131 -12.67 22.94 13.19
CA LYS A 131 -13.59 24.05 12.88
C LYS A 131 -15.06 23.63 13.02
N PHE A 132 -15.40 22.43 12.57
CA PHE A 132 -16.78 21.92 12.58
C PHE A 132 -17.08 20.95 13.73
N HIS A 133 -16.13 20.74 14.65
CA HIS A 133 -16.24 19.80 15.77
C HIS A 133 -16.56 18.36 15.34
N ILE A 134 -15.92 17.91 14.26
CA ILE A 134 -16.09 16.56 13.70
C ILE A 134 -14.90 15.69 14.14
N PRO A 135 -15.10 14.48 14.68
CA PRO A 135 -13.99 13.57 14.94
C PRO A 135 -13.29 13.16 13.64
N ARG A 136 -11.95 13.24 13.64
CA ARG A 136 -11.10 12.80 12.53
C ARG A 136 -10.38 11.50 12.89
N LEU A 137 -10.39 10.53 11.98
CA LEU A 137 -9.47 9.40 11.98
C LEU A 137 -8.43 9.61 10.88
N ALA A 138 -7.18 9.26 11.17
CA ALA A 138 -6.12 9.32 10.18
C ALA A 138 -5.93 7.99 9.45
N PHE A 139 -5.41 8.06 8.23
CA PHE A 139 -4.94 6.91 7.45
C PHE A 139 -3.61 7.27 6.78
N ASN A 140 -2.60 6.42 6.89
CA ASN A 140 -1.30 6.61 6.22
C ASN A 140 -0.88 5.47 5.29
N GLY A 141 -1.62 4.36 5.30
CA GLY A 141 -1.33 3.19 4.48
C GLY A 141 -0.12 2.36 4.92
N PHE A 142 0.48 2.65 6.08
CA PHE A 142 1.65 1.95 6.61
C PHE A 142 1.24 0.83 7.60
N PRO A 143 2.09 -0.18 7.84
CA PRO A 143 1.93 -1.05 9.01
C PRO A 143 2.23 -0.27 10.29
N LEU A 144 1.64 -0.68 11.41
CA LEU A 144 1.90 -0.05 12.70
C LEU A 144 3.38 -0.18 13.11
N PHE A 145 4.04 -1.29 12.73
CA PHE A 145 5.49 -1.47 12.85
C PHE A 145 6.27 -0.27 12.33
N SER A 146 6.00 0.16 11.09
CA SER A 146 6.75 1.23 10.44
C SER A 146 6.43 2.59 11.06
N VAL A 147 5.18 2.80 11.49
CA VAL A 147 4.79 3.99 12.27
C VAL A 147 5.59 4.06 13.57
N CYS A 148 5.68 2.96 14.32
CA CYS A 148 6.48 2.91 15.56
C CYS A 148 7.98 3.11 15.29
N ALA A 149 8.49 2.58 14.17
CA ALA A 149 9.88 2.75 13.77
C ALA A 149 10.21 4.22 13.43
N PHE A 150 9.30 4.91 12.71
CA PHE A 150 9.40 6.35 12.48
C PHE A 150 9.41 7.13 13.80
N ASP A 151 8.44 6.90 14.68
CA ASP A 151 8.34 7.59 15.97
C ASP A 151 9.60 7.39 16.83
N SER A 152 10.13 6.16 16.85
CA SER A 152 11.38 5.82 17.55
C SER A 152 12.59 6.54 16.97
N PHE A 153 12.69 6.61 15.64
CA PHE A 153 13.73 7.38 14.95
C PHE A 153 13.60 8.89 15.21
N TYR A 154 12.38 9.44 15.30
CA TYR A 154 12.13 10.86 15.59
C TYR A 154 12.50 11.24 17.02
N ALA A 155 12.21 10.37 17.98
CA ALA A 155 12.60 10.58 19.37
C ALA A 155 14.12 10.49 19.56
N ASN A 156 14.79 9.70 18.71
CA ASN A 156 16.21 9.40 18.81
C ASN A 156 16.91 9.50 17.44
N PRO A 157 16.95 10.68 16.79
CA PRO A 157 17.53 10.80 15.47
C PRO A 157 19.02 10.48 15.56
N ASN A 158 19.47 9.51 14.77
CA ASN A 158 20.89 9.18 14.71
C ASN A 158 21.57 10.18 13.76
N LEU A 159 22.09 11.27 14.33
CA LEU A 159 22.67 12.40 13.59
C LEU A 159 24.18 12.25 13.33
N ASP A 160 24.79 11.13 13.71
CA ASP A 160 26.19 10.86 13.40
C ASP A 160 26.30 10.33 11.96
N ASP A 161 26.81 11.18 11.06
CA ASP A 161 27.02 10.93 9.61
C ASP A 161 27.98 9.76 9.28
N ASN A 162 28.40 8.96 10.26
CA ASN A 162 29.60 8.12 10.18
C ASN A 162 29.38 6.61 10.43
N HIS A 163 28.16 6.10 10.31
CA HIS A 163 27.91 4.67 10.47
C HIS A 163 27.16 4.06 9.30
N ASP A 164 27.72 2.96 8.76
CA ASP A 164 27.12 2.06 7.75
C ASP A 164 25.82 1.36 8.22
N SER A 165 25.34 1.67 9.43
CA SER A 165 24.08 1.15 10.00
C SER A 165 23.70 1.88 11.30
N TYR A 166 22.43 1.76 11.71
CA TYR A 166 21.96 2.18 13.04
C TYR A 166 20.97 1.19 13.63
N VAL A 167 20.85 1.18 14.96
CA VAL A 167 19.83 0.40 15.69
C VAL A 167 18.67 1.31 16.05
N ILE A 168 17.43 0.87 15.79
CA ILE A 168 16.23 1.60 16.21
C ILE A 168 16.14 1.54 17.74
N LYS A 169 16.29 2.69 18.41
CA LYS A 169 16.25 2.80 19.87
C LYS A 169 14.82 2.71 20.39
N ASP A 170 14.67 2.28 21.63
CA ASP A 170 13.37 2.20 22.34
C ASP A 170 12.30 1.36 21.62
N PHE A 171 12.71 0.46 20.72
CA PHE A 171 11.82 -0.33 19.88
C PHE A 171 11.64 -1.75 20.44
N PRO A 172 10.47 -2.41 20.27
CA PRO A 172 10.22 -3.74 20.83
C PRO A 172 11.22 -4.83 20.42
N HIS A 173 11.80 -4.73 19.24
CA HIS A 173 12.84 -5.64 18.74
C HIS A 173 14.12 -4.87 18.43
N VAL A 174 15.27 -5.54 18.60
CA VAL A 174 16.57 -5.00 18.16
C VAL A 174 16.64 -5.09 16.64
N ILE A 175 16.35 -3.96 15.98
CA ILE A 175 16.37 -3.85 14.52
C ILE A 175 17.53 -2.96 14.10
N THR A 176 18.43 -3.53 13.29
CA THR A 176 19.53 -2.81 12.66
C THR A 176 19.15 -2.44 11.23
N MET A 177 19.15 -1.14 10.96
CA MET A 177 18.94 -0.54 9.65
C MET A 177 20.29 -0.24 9.01
N LYS A 178 20.45 -0.53 7.71
CA LYS A 178 21.70 -0.29 6.98
C LYS A 178 21.88 1.16 6.52
N ASP A 179 20.80 1.91 6.46
CA ASP A 179 20.79 3.28 5.98
C ASP A 179 19.68 4.04 6.72
N THR A 180 19.86 5.35 6.86
CA THR A 180 18.89 6.27 7.47
C THR A 180 17.90 6.80 6.43
N PRO A 181 16.65 7.11 6.81
CA PRO A 181 15.74 7.77 5.90
C PRO A 181 16.33 9.13 5.45
N PRO A 182 16.24 9.50 4.15
CA PRO A 182 16.72 10.78 3.66
C PRO A 182 16.11 11.94 4.46
N LYS A 183 16.93 12.94 4.80
CA LYS A 183 16.55 14.03 5.72
C LYS A 183 15.28 14.76 5.28
N GLU A 184 15.09 14.99 3.99
CA GLU A 184 13.92 15.66 3.45
C GLU A 184 12.64 14.83 3.66
N VAL A 185 12.73 13.51 3.41
CA VAL A 185 11.63 12.56 3.62
C VAL A 185 11.31 12.44 5.10
N TYR A 186 12.34 12.27 5.93
CA TYR A 186 12.21 12.24 7.38
C TYR A 186 11.52 13.50 7.93
N THR A 187 11.94 14.69 7.49
CA THR A 187 11.41 15.97 8.00
C THR A 187 9.96 16.15 7.58
N PHE A 188 9.63 15.77 6.34
CA PHE A 188 8.26 15.80 5.84
C PHE A 188 7.34 14.86 6.64
N LEU A 189 7.75 13.61 6.84
CA LEU A 189 6.97 12.63 7.59
C LEU A 189 6.82 13.02 9.07
N GLU A 190 7.85 13.61 9.69
CA GLU A 190 7.77 14.14 11.07
C GLU A 190 6.66 15.20 11.19
N GLN A 191 6.57 16.11 10.23
CA GLN A 191 5.51 17.14 10.20
C GLN A 191 4.12 16.53 10.03
N MET A 192 3.96 15.57 9.11
CA MET A 192 2.68 14.91 8.90
C MET A 192 2.26 14.09 10.12
N ARG A 193 3.21 13.41 10.76
CA ARG A 193 2.98 12.60 11.97
C ARG A 193 2.51 13.43 13.15
N LYS A 194 3.02 14.66 13.33
CA LYS A 194 2.53 15.59 14.36
C LYS A 194 1.06 15.94 14.18
N THR A 195 0.59 16.08 12.95
CA THR A 195 -0.83 16.34 12.65
C THR A 195 -1.67 15.07 12.78
N GLU A 196 -1.13 13.92 12.36
CA GLU A 196 -1.77 12.62 12.52
C GLU A 196 -2.13 12.34 14.00
N LEU A 197 -1.20 12.62 14.92
CA LEU A 197 -1.37 12.47 16.38
C LEU A 197 -2.37 13.44 17.03
N LYS A 198 -3.02 14.32 16.26
CA LYS A 198 -4.17 15.10 16.75
C LYS A 198 -5.51 14.43 16.42
N SER A 199 -5.49 13.41 15.57
CA SER A 199 -6.67 12.65 15.18
C SER A 199 -7.15 11.77 16.33
N TYR A 200 -8.42 11.42 16.34
CA TYR A 200 -9.04 10.53 17.33
C TYR A 200 -8.40 9.13 17.38
N GLY A 201 -7.79 8.70 16.27
CA GLY A 201 -7.06 7.45 16.16
C GLY A 201 -6.53 7.24 14.74
N LEU A 202 -5.77 6.16 14.59
CA LEU A 202 -5.16 5.76 13.32
C LEU A 202 -5.86 4.50 12.79
N ILE A 203 -6.33 4.53 11.54
CA ILE A 203 -6.74 3.33 10.81
C ILE A 203 -5.52 2.70 10.16
N VAL A 204 -5.32 1.41 10.41
CA VAL A 204 -4.21 0.62 9.88
C VAL A 204 -4.75 -0.41 8.89
N ASN A 205 -4.30 -0.35 7.64
CA ASN A 205 -4.57 -1.41 6.64
C ASN A 205 -3.66 -2.62 6.90
N ASN A 206 -3.91 -3.32 7.99
CA ASN A 206 -3.21 -4.54 8.36
C ASN A 206 -4.10 -5.39 9.29
N ILE A 207 -3.67 -6.61 9.57
CA ILE A 207 -4.20 -7.41 10.68
C ILE A 207 -3.35 -7.23 11.93
N ALA A 208 -3.98 -7.29 13.10
CA ALA A 208 -3.30 -7.16 14.38
C ALA A 208 -2.23 -8.24 14.58
N GLU A 209 -2.39 -9.41 13.97
CA GLU A 209 -1.47 -10.56 14.09
C GLU A 209 -0.14 -10.34 13.37
N ILE A 210 -0.10 -9.49 12.33
CA ILE A 210 1.13 -9.16 11.59
C ILE A 210 1.88 -8.05 12.31
N ASP A 211 1.22 -6.98 12.76
CA ASP A 211 1.88 -6.01 13.63
C ASP A 211 2.21 -6.65 14.99
N GLY A 212 1.40 -7.55 15.51
CA GLY A 212 1.64 -8.17 16.80
C GLY A 212 1.40 -7.22 17.97
N GLU A 213 1.09 -7.83 19.11
CA GLU A 213 0.71 -7.14 20.33
C GLU A 213 1.84 -6.20 20.82
N GLU A 214 3.10 -6.56 20.56
CA GLU A 214 4.27 -5.78 20.96
C GLU A 214 4.31 -4.37 20.34
N TYR A 215 3.93 -4.20 19.07
CA TYR A 215 3.90 -2.87 18.44
C TYR A 215 2.59 -2.14 18.72
N ILE A 216 1.49 -2.87 18.93
CA ILE A 216 0.21 -2.28 19.37
C ILE A 216 0.39 -1.61 20.74
N GLN A 217 0.90 -2.36 21.73
CA GLN A 217 1.15 -1.83 23.07
C GLN A 217 2.22 -0.74 23.07
N HIS A 218 3.27 -0.89 22.26
CA HIS A 218 4.29 0.15 22.12
C HIS A 218 3.66 1.45 21.61
N TYR A 219 2.89 1.40 20.52
CA TYR A 219 2.20 2.56 19.95
C TYR A 219 1.28 3.24 20.97
N GLU A 220 0.41 2.47 21.63
CA GLU A 220 -0.55 3.01 22.60
C GLU A 220 0.18 3.65 23.80
N LYS A 221 1.28 3.03 24.27
CA LYS A 221 2.07 3.56 25.37
C LYS A 221 2.79 4.86 25.01
N THR A 222 3.39 4.94 23.84
CA THR A 222 4.22 6.10 23.44
C THR A 222 3.36 7.26 22.96
N THR A 223 2.23 6.99 22.31
CA THR A 223 1.40 8.01 21.68
C THR A 223 0.12 8.34 22.46
N ARG A 224 -0.34 7.42 23.34
CA ARG A 224 -1.68 7.44 23.97
C ARG A 224 -2.84 7.43 22.98
N HIS A 225 -2.58 7.07 21.72
CA HIS A 225 -3.59 6.94 20.68
C HIS A 225 -3.90 5.47 20.41
N LYS A 226 -5.12 5.22 19.96
CA LYS A 226 -5.55 3.89 19.54
C LYS A 226 -5.32 3.70 18.04
N ALA A 227 -4.77 2.53 17.68
CA ALA A 227 -4.70 2.06 16.31
C ALA A 227 -5.83 1.06 16.04
N TRP A 228 -6.48 1.18 14.88
CA TRP A 228 -7.60 0.35 14.45
C TRP A 228 -7.18 -0.45 13.22
N HIS A 229 -6.81 -1.72 13.43
CA HIS A 229 -6.48 -2.65 12.35
C HIS A 229 -7.75 -3.06 11.62
N LEU A 230 -7.94 -2.57 10.39
CA LEU A 230 -9.12 -2.80 9.55
C LEU A 230 -8.76 -3.50 8.23
N GLY A 231 -7.55 -4.05 8.11
CA GLY A 231 -7.07 -4.73 6.92
C GLY A 231 -7.24 -6.25 6.98
N PRO A 232 -6.83 -6.97 5.91
CA PRO A 232 -6.26 -6.42 4.68
C PRO A 232 -7.36 -5.91 3.74
N ALA A 233 -7.22 -4.66 3.26
CA ALA A 233 -8.19 -4.02 2.38
C ALA A 233 -8.46 -4.82 1.09
N SER A 234 -7.45 -5.51 0.57
CA SER A 234 -7.55 -6.36 -0.63
C SER A 234 -8.49 -7.55 -0.47
N LEU A 235 -8.79 -7.99 0.75
CA LEU A 235 -9.72 -9.09 1.05
C LEU A 235 -11.16 -8.62 1.27
N VAL A 236 -11.42 -7.31 1.26
CA VAL A 236 -12.78 -6.77 1.35
C VAL A 236 -13.59 -7.13 0.08
N LEU A 237 -12.90 -7.24 -1.05
CA LEU A 237 -13.48 -7.67 -2.32
C LEU A 237 -13.73 -9.18 -2.32
N LYS A 238 -14.97 -9.58 -2.61
CA LYS A 238 -15.39 -10.97 -2.49
C LYS A 238 -15.36 -11.69 -3.83
N SER A 239 -15.82 -11.04 -4.90
CA SER A 239 -15.89 -11.66 -6.22
C SER A 239 -14.60 -11.48 -7.01
N ASP A 240 -14.37 -12.35 -7.99
CA ASP A 240 -13.20 -12.21 -8.86
C ASP A 240 -13.36 -11.04 -9.82
N GLU A 241 -14.59 -10.68 -10.22
CA GLU A 241 -14.89 -9.48 -11.00
C GLU A 241 -14.45 -8.22 -10.24
N GLU A 242 -14.79 -8.09 -8.96
CA GLU A 242 -14.35 -6.97 -8.13
C GLU A 242 -12.83 -6.89 -8.04
N LYS A 243 -12.15 -8.03 -7.91
CA LYS A 243 -10.68 -8.10 -7.86
C LYS A 243 -10.03 -7.74 -9.19
N VAL A 244 -10.65 -8.09 -10.32
CA VAL A 244 -10.20 -7.70 -11.67
C VAL A 244 -10.30 -6.19 -11.84
N GLU A 245 -11.39 -5.59 -11.38
CA GLU A 245 -11.64 -4.16 -11.49
C GLU A 245 -10.84 -3.35 -10.47
N ARG A 246 -10.19 -3.99 -9.49
CA ARG A 246 -9.41 -3.32 -8.45
C ARG A 246 -8.18 -2.60 -9.03
N GLY A 247 -8.19 -1.27 -8.95
CA GLY A 247 -7.09 -0.41 -9.37
C GLY A 247 -7.25 0.07 -10.81
N GLN A 248 -6.19 0.05 -11.61
CA GLN A 248 -6.26 0.46 -13.01
C GLN A 248 -6.76 -0.68 -13.92
N LYS A 249 -7.19 -0.30 -15.13
CA LYS A 249 -7.56 -1.26 -16.17
C LYS A 249 -6.40 -2.19 -16.51
N ASN A 250 -6.63 -3.50 -16.40
CA ASN A 250 -5.64 -4.52 -16.76
C ASN A 250 -5.27 -4.43 -18.25
N VAL A 251 -3.96 -4.47 -18.54
CA VAL A 251 -3.44 -4.40 -19.91
C VAL A 251 -3.44 -5.78 -20.57
N VAL A 252 -3.23 -6.82 -19.78
CA VAL A 252 -3.33 -8.22 -20.23
C VAL A 252 -4.72 -8.74 -19.92
N SER A 253 -5.25 -9.56 -20.82
CA SER A 253 -6.47 -10.31 -20.56
C SER A 253 -6.26 -11.18 -19.32
N VAL A 254 -7.08 -10.98 -18.29
CA VAL A 254 -7.08 -11.81 -17.08
C VAL A 254 -7.11 -13.29 -17.44
N HIS A 255 -7.89 -13.64 -18.47
CA HIS A 255 -7.99 -15.00 -18.99
C HIS A 255 -6.66 -15.55 -19.52
N GLU A 256 -5.89 -14.75 -20.27
CA GLU A 256 -4.60 -15.16 -20.82
C GLU A 256 -3.58 -15.41 -19.69
N CYS A 257 -3.49 -14.49 -18.73
CA CYS A 257 -2.58 -14.60 -17.60
C CYS A 257 -2.88 -15.86 -16.75
N LEU A 258 -4.16 -16.07 -16.40
CA LEU A 258 -4.57 -17.24 -15.63
C LEU A 258 -4.42 -18.55 -16.41
N THR A 259 -4.68 -18.56 -17.73
CA THR A 259 -4.46 -19.74 -18.57
C THR A 259 -2.99 -20.14 -18.59
N TRP A 260 -2.08 -19.17 -18.67
CA TRP A 260 -0.66 -19.43 -18.59
C TRP A 260 -0.26 -20.00 -17.22
N LEU A 261 -0.79 -19.44 -16.12
CA LEU A 261 -0.54 -19.92 -14.76
C LEU A 261 -1.08 -21.33 -14.51
N ASN A 262 -2.26 -21.66 -15.03
CA ASN A 262 -2.86 -23.00 -14.95
C ASN A 262 -1.98 -24.09 -15.58
N SER A 263 -1.11 -23.71 -16.52
CA SER A 263 -0.16 -24.66 -17.16
C SER A 263 1.08 -24.97 -16.30
N LYS A 264 1.26 -24.30 -15.16
CA LYS A 264 2.47 -24.39 -14.33
C LYS A 264 2.25 -25.27 -13.10
N PRO A 265 3.29 -25.97 -12.62
CA PRO A 265 3.25 -26.66 -11.34
C PRO A 265 2.98 -25.71 -10.17
N VAL A 266 2.46 -26.27 -9.08
CA VAL A 266 2.26 -25.56 -7.80
C VAL A 266 3.59 -24.98 -7.31
N ASN A 267 3.56 -23.75 -6.76
CA ASN A 267 4.71 -23.04 -6.20
C ASN A 267 5.94 -22.93 -7.13
N SER A 268 5.74 -22.91 -8.45
CA SER A 268 6.84 -22.95 -9.44
C SER A 268 7.14 -21.60 -10.12
N VAL A 269 6.29 -20.59 -9.91
CA VAL A 269 6.36 -19.29 -10.58
C VAL A 269 6.74 -18.19 -9.59
N LEU A 270 7.77 -17.41 -9.92
CA LEU A 270 8.11 -16.16 -9.26
C LEU A 270 7.27 -15.02 -9.83
N TYR A 271 6.51 -14.33 -9.00
CA TYR A 271 5.89 -13.07 -9.38
C TYR A 271 6.86 -11.91 -9.10
N ILE A 272 7.01 -10.97 -10.03
CA ILE A 272 7.88 -9.80 -9.91
C ILE A 272 7.08 -8.55 -10.24
N CYS A 273 6.89 -7.68 -9.25
CA CYS A 273 6.18 -6.42 -9.41
C CYS A 273 6.63 -5.41 -8.35
N PHE A 274 7.03 -4.23 -8.80
CA PHE A 274 7.51 -3.15 -7.92
C PHE A 274 6.49 -2.01 -7.78
N GLY A 275 5.24 -2.24 -8.19
CA GLY A 275 4.17 -1.24 -8.13
C GLY A 275 4.35 -0.10 -9.13
N SER A 276 3.40 0.84 -9.12
CA SER A 276 3.38 1.98 -10.04
C SER A 276 4.33 3.11 -9.62
N LEU A 277 4.83 3.06 -8.38
CA LEU A 277 5.64 4.13 -7.79
C LEU A 277 7.14 3.84 -7.76
N CYS A 278 7.63 2.73 -8.32
CA CYS A 278 9.06 2.41 -8.34
C CYS A 278 9.57 2.26 -9.78
N HIS A 279 10.67 2.94 -10.11
CA HIS A 279 11.29 2.91 -11.43
C HIS A 279 12.77 2.55 -11.31
N PHE A 280 13.13 1.43 -11.92
CA PHE A 280 14.51 0.96 -12.01
C PHE A 280 15.18 1.48 -13.28
N PRO A 281 16.49 1.79 -13.23
CA PRO A 281 17.24 2.16 -14.43
C PRO A 281 17.40 0.93 -15.33
N ASP A 282 17.58 1.17 -16.63
CA ASP A 282 17.72 0.10 -17.63
C ASP A 282 18.81 -0.94 -17.22
N LYS A 283 19.93 -0.47 -16.66
CA LYS A 283 21.00 -1.35 -16.15
C LYS A 283 20.52 -2.31 -15.05
N GLN A 284 19.66 -1.86 -14.12
CA GLN A 284 19.16 -2.72 -13.05
C GLN A 284 18.10 -3.69 -13.55
N LEU A 285 17.23 -3.26 -14.47
CA LEU A 285 16.29 -4.14 -15.16
C LEU A 285 17.03 -5.25 -15.92
N TYR A 286 18.18 -4.93 -16.53
CA TYR A 286 19.03 -5.92 -17.19
C TYR A 286 19.58 -6.97 -16.21
N GLU A 287 20.08 -6.55 -15.05
CA GLU A 287 20.54 -7.48 -14.00
C GLU A 287 19.39 -8.36 -13.48
N ILE A 288 18.19 -7.79 -13.30
CA ILE A 288 16.99 -8.55 -12.91
C ILE A 288 16.68 -9.62 -13.96
N ALA A 289 16.65 -9.26 -15.24
CA ALA A 289 16.39 -10.21 -16.32
C ALA A 289 17.42 -11.35 -16.31
N CYS A 290 18.72 -11.04 -16.24
CA CYS A 290 19.76 -12.06 -16.19
C CYS A 290 19.66 -12.97 -14.96
N GLY A 291 19.44 -12.40 -13.76
CA GLY A 291 19.36 -13.19 -12.53
C GLY A 291 18.14 -14.11 -12.49
N VAL A 292 17.00 -13.63 -12.98
CA VAL A 292 15.76 -14.42 -13.07
C VAL A 292 15.90 -15.54 -14.12
N GLU A 293 16.47 -15.26 -15.30
CA GLU A 293 16.73 -16.29 -16.31
C GLU A 293 17.70 -17.36 -15.80
N ALA A 294 18.78 -16.96 -15.11
CA ALA A 294 19.75 -17.87 -14.51
C ALA A 294 19.17 -18.71 -13.37
N SER A 295 18.14 -18.20 -12.66
CA SER A 295 17.44 -18.96 -11.62
C SER A 295 16.75 -20.21 -12.17
N GLY A 296 16.35 -20.19 -13.44
CA GLY A 296 15.69 -21.31 -14.13
C GLY A 296 14.21 -21.50 -13.81
N HIS A 297 13.66 -20.76 -12.84
CA HIS A 297 12.26 -20.80 -12.42
C HIS A 297 11.31 -20.12 -13.43
N GLY A 298 10.03 -20.50 -13.38
CA GLY A 298 9.01 -19.77 -14.12
C GLY A 298 8.81 -18.38 -13.53
N PHE A 299 8.42 -17.38 -14.33
CA PHE A 299 8.20 -16.04 -13.81
C PHE A 299 7.08 -15.27 -14.52
N ILE A 300 6.45 -14.37 -13.78
CA ILE A 300 5.66 -13.26 -14.33
C ILE A 300 6.35 -11.97 -13.89
N TRP A 301 6.75 -11.14 -14.84
CA TRP A 301 7.40 -9.87 -14.57
C TRP A 301 6.59 -8.69 -15.07
N VAL A 302 6.08 -7.89 -14.15
CA VAL A 302 5.37 -6.66 -14.44
C VAL A 302 6.37 -5.51 -14.51
N VAL A 303 6.36 -4.79 -15.64
CA VAL A 303 7.19 -3.60 -15.87
C VAL A 303 6.30 -2.39 -16.19
N PRO A 304 6.67 -1.18 -15.75
CA PRO A 304 5.91 0.02 -16.08
C PRO A 304 5.80 0.23 -17.59
N GLU A 305 4.64 0.68 -18.05
CA GLU A 305 4.47 1.11 -19.44
C GLU A 305 5.23 2.42 -19.68
N LYS A 306 6.16 2.41 -20.64
CA LYS A 306 6.86 3.63 -21.07
C LYS A 306 5.95 4.41 -22.03
N LYS A 307 5.06 5.27 -21.48
CA LYS A 307 4.16 6.13 -22.28
C LYS A 307 4.95 6.92 -23.34
N GLY A 308 4.49 6.89 -24.60
CA GLY A 308 5.19 7.51 -25.73
C GLY A 308 6.28 6.64 -26.38
N LYS A 309 6.50 5.42 -25.89
CA LYS A 309 7.38 4.39 -26.48
C LYS A 309 6.61 3.12 -26.86
N GLU A 310 5.42 3.28 -27.43
CA GLU A 310 4.59 2.16 -27.90
C GLU A 310 5.31 1.30 -28.96
N ASN A 311 6.28 1.91 -29.66
CA ASN A 311 7.19 1.26 -30.61
C ASN A 311 8.65 1.31 -30.11
N GLU A 312 8.92 0.80 -28.91
CA GLU A 312 10.28 0.63 -28.39
C GLU A 312 11.14 -0.12 -29.42
N SER A 313 12.23 0.49 -29.87
CA SER A 313 13.11 -0.16 -30.86
C SER A 313 13.86 -1.34 -30.22
N ASN A 314 14.35 -2.28 -31.05
CA ASN A 314 15.17 -3.37 -30.54
C ASN A 314 16.39 -2.86 -29.76
N GLU A 315 17.01 -1.76 -30.22
CA GLU A 315 18.15 -1.15 -29.52
C GLU A 315 17.76 -0.58 -28.15
N GLU A 316 16.56 0.00 -28.01
CA GLU A 316 16.07 0.49 -26.72
C GLU A 316 15.71 -0.65 -25.76
N LYS A 317 15.11 -1.72 -26.29
CA LYS A 317 14.79 -2.92 -25.52
C LYS A 317 16.05 -3.63 -25.02
N GLU A 318 17.08 -3.72 -25.87
CA GLU A 318 18.37 -4.34 -25.54
C GLU A 318 19.15 -3.59 -24.45
N LYS A 319 18.77 -2.34 -24.09
CA LYS A 319 19.35 -1.61 -22.94
C LYS A 319 18.99 -2.23 -21.60
N TRP A 320 17.81 -2.83 -21.49
CA TRP A 320 17.26 -3.32 -20.23
C TRP A 320 16.88 -4.80 -20.25
N LEU A 321 16.83 -5.42 -21.44
CA LEU A 321 16.49 -6.82 -21.61
C LEU A 321 17.55 -7.53 -22.48
N PRO A 322 18.10 -8.68 -22.06
CA PRO A 322 19.07 -9.40 -22.87
C PRO A 322 18.52 -9.76 -24.25
N LYS A 323 19.38 -9.70 -25.26
CA LYS A 323 19.00 -10.06 -26.64
C LYS A 323 18.40 -11.46 -26.70
N GLY A 324 17.20 -11.59 -27.27
CA GLY A 324 16.48 -12.86 -27.41
C GLY A 324 15.88 -13.43 -26.10
N PHE A 325 15.82 -12.64 -25.02
CA PHE A 325 15.30 -13.08 -23.72
C PHE A 325 13.88 -13.65 -23.79
N GLU A 326 12.94 -12.94 -24.41
CA GLU A 326 11.54 -13.39 -24.50
C GLU A 326 11.43 -14.71 -25.27
N GLU A 327 12.16 -14.86 -26.37
CA GLU A 327 12.15 -16.11 -27.16
C GLU A 327 12.69 -17.31 -26.38
N ARG A 328 13.78 -17.13 -25.62
CA ARG A 328 14.32 -18.19 -24.75
C ARG A 328 13.37 -18.54 -23.63
N ASN A 329 12.61 -17.56 -23.13
CA ASN A 329 11.75 -17.71 -21.96
C ASN A 329 10.27 -17.88 -22.30
N LYS A 330 9.85 -17.95 -23.57
CA LYS A 330 8.43 -17.97 -23.97
C LYS A 330 7.55 -19.01 -23.25
N MET A 331 8.13 -20.15 -22.85
CA MET A 331 7.41 -21.20 -22.13
C MET A 331 7.48 -21.05 -20.59
N LYS A 332 8.46 -20.30 -20.08
CA LYS A 332 8.78 -20.17 -18.65
C LYS A 332 8.43 -18.79 -18.07
N GLY A 333 8.44 -17.75 -18.90
CA GLY A 333 8.31 -16.36 -18.49
C GLY A 333 7.18 -15.64 -19.23
N MET A 334 6.56 -14.69 -18.56
CA MET A 334 5.61 -13.74 -19.12
C MET A 334 5.95 -12.33 -18.65
N ILE A 335 6.13 -11.39 -19.58
CA ILE A 335 6.34 -9.97 -19.27
C ILE A 335 5.04 -9.22 -19.49
N ILE A 336 4.58 -8.49 -18.47
CA ILE A 336 3.38 -7.65 -18.52
C ILE A 336 3.82 -6.19 -18.49
N LYS A 337 3.54 -5.43 -19.55
CA LYS A 337 3.83 -3.98 -19.61
C LYS A 337 2.57 -3.22 -19.16
N GLY A 338 2.64 -2.56 -17.99
CA GLY A 338 1.51 -1.82 -17.41
C GLY A 338 0.83 -2.54 -16.24
N TRP A 339 -0.49 -2.42 -16.14
CA TRP A 339 -1.24 -2.97 -14.99
C TRP A 339 -1.57 -4.46 -15.16
N ALA A 340 -1.34 -5.23 -14.10
CA ALA A 340 -1.58 -6.67 -14.03
C ALA A 340 -2.65 -6.99 -12.98
N PRO A 341 -3.42 -8.09 -13.10
CA PRO A 341 -4.40 -8.52 -12.11
C PRO A 341 -3.69 -9.16 -10.89
N GLN A 342 -2.93 -8.34 -10.15
CA GLN A 342 -1.98 -8.77 -9.12
C GLN A 342 -2.62 -9.67 -8.06
N VAL A 343 -3.82 -9.31 -7.57
CA VAL A 343 -4.54 -10.11 -6.55
C VAL A 343 -4.86 -11.52 -7.08
N LEU A 344 -5.26 -11.65 -8.34
CA LEU A 344 -5.55 -12.96 -8.95
C LEU A 344 -4.27 -13.76 -9.20
N ILE A 345 -3.20 -13.10 -9.63
CA ILE A 345 -1.90 -13.74 -9.81
C ILE A 345 -1.44 -14.31 -8.47
N LEU A 346 -1.37 -13.49 -7.41
CA LEU A 346 -0.89 -13.91 -6.09
C LEU A 346 -1.72 -15.05 -5.48
N ASN A 347 -3.03 -15.09 -5.71
CA ASN A 347 -3.91 -16.17 -5.22
C ASN A 347 -3.83 -17.46 -6.05
N HIS A 348 -3.07 -17.49 -7.15
CA HIS A 348 -2.94 -18.68 -7.97
C HIS A 348 -1.92 -19.67 -7.38
N SER A 349 -2.27 -20.95 -7.31
CA SER A 349 -1.45 -22.02 -6.70
C SER A 349 -0.06 -22.20 -7.30
N ALA A 350 0.13 -21.78 -8.57
CA ALA A 350 1.42 -21.80 -9.23
C ALA A 350 2.43 -20.77 -8.67
N ILE A 351 1.99 -19.71 -8.00
CA ILE A 351 2.90 -18.70 -7.44
C ILE A 351 3.63 -19.27 -6.22
N GLY A 352 4.96 -19.30 -6.30
CA GLY A 352 5.82 -19.79 -5.22
C GLY A 352 6.45 -18.69 -4.37
N ALA A 353 6.65 -17.49 -4.94
CA ALA A 353 7.19 -16.34 -4.23
C ALA A 353 6.86 -15.02 -4.96
N PHE A 354 7.00 -13.92 -4.23
CA PHE A 354 6.82 -12.56 -4.77
C PHE A 354 8.05 -11.68 -4.52
N LEU A 355 8.71 -11.25 -5.60
CA LEU A 355 9.74 -10.22 -5.57
C LEU A 355 9.09 -8.83 -5.62
N THR A 356 9.24 -8.06 -4.54
CA THR A 356 8.51 -6.80 -4.34
C THR A 356 9.36 -5.70 -3.73
N HIS A 357 8.95 -4.46 -4.02
CA HIS A 357 9.47 -3.24 -3.39
C HIS A 357 9.12 -3.07 -1.91
N CYS A 358 8.31 -3.97 -1.34
CA CYS A 358 7.84 -3.91 0.06
C CYS A 358 6.90 -2.74 0.37
N GLY A 359 6.31 -2.07 -0.63
CA GLY A 359 5.18 -1.17 -0.37
C GLY A 359 4.03 -1.94 0.27
N TRP A 360 3.36 -1.30 1.22
CA TRP A 360 2.50 -2.04 2.15
C TRP A 360 1.28 -2.71 1.49
N ASN A 361 0.69 -2.10 0.46
CA ASN A 361 -0.43 -2.72 -0.27
C ASN A 361 -0.06 -4.06 -0.90
N SER A 362 1.00 -4.09 -1.73
CA SER A 362 1.45 -5.34 -2.36
C SER A 362 1.91 -6.37 -1.32
N THR A 363 2.46 -5.91 -0.19
CA THR A 363 2.87 -6.79 0.91
C THR A 363 1.66 -7.45 1.57
N THR A 364 0.62 -6.70 1.90
CA THR A 364 -0.62 -7.24 2.51
C THR A 364 -1.38 -8.16 1.55
N GLU A 365 -1.35 -7.90 0.24
CA GLU A 365 -1.90 -8.80 -0.78
C GLU A 365 -1.18 -10.16 -0.79
N ALA A 366 0.15 -10.15 -0.74
CA ALA A 366 0.93 -11.39 -0.70
C ALA A 366 0.76 -12.16 0.62
N ILE A 367 0.75 -11.45 1.75
CA ILE A 367 0.43 -12.04 3.05
C ILE A 367 -0.94 -12.73 3.00
N SER A 368 -1.95 -12.04 2.47
CA SER A 368 -3.31 -12.58 2.37
C SER A 368 -3.40 -13.85 1.52
N ALA A 369 -2.59 -13.91 0.46
CA ALA A 369 -2.47 -15.08 -0.41
C ALA A 369 -1.57 -16.19 0.17
N GLY A 370 -0.86 -15.94 1.28
CA GLY A 370 0.09 -16.88 1.86
C GLY A 370 1.38 -17.06 1.04
N VAL A 371 1.74 -16.05 0.23
CA VAL A 371 2.91 -16.10 -0.66
C VAL A 371 4.13 -15.49 0.06
N PRO A 372 5.28 -16.19 0.11
CA PRO A 372 6.48 -15.65 0.72
C PRO A 372 7.12 -14.55 -0.14
N LEU A 373 7.87 -13.67 0.51
CA LEU A 373 8.37 -12.44 -0.09
C LEU A 373 9.88 -12.48 -0.32
N ILE A 374 10.32 -11.95 -1.47
CA ILE A 374 11.70 -11.49 -1.66
C ILE A 374 11.65 -9.96 -1.61
N THR A 375 12.33 -9.38 -0.62
CA THR A 375 12.23 -7.95 -0.32
C THR A 375 13.29 -7.16 -1.06
N TRP A 376 12.86 -6.09 -1.73
CA TRP A 376 13.72 -5.14 -2.43
C TRP A 376 13.24 -3.71 -2.17
N PRO A 377 13.39 -3.15 -0.96
CA PRO A 377 12.96 -1.79 -0.67
C PRO A 377 13.71 -0.74 -1.52
N LEU A 378 13.03 0.37 -1.84
CA LEU A 378 13.56 1.48 -2.63
C LEU A 378 13.47 2.84 -1.92
N HIS A 379 12.33 3.17 -1.32
CA HIS A 379 12.04 4.48 -0.74
C HIS A 379 10.93 4.41 0.33
N SER A 380 10.50 5.56 0.84
CA SER A 380 9.42 5.69 1.84
C SER A 380 9.63 4.77 3.04
N GLU A 381 8.62 4.05 3.50
CA GLU A 381 8.63 3.15 4.66
C GLU A 381 9.13 1.73 4.33
N GLN A 382 9.49 1.46 3.08
CA GLN A 382 9.73 0.10 2.57
C GLN A 382 10.87 -0.63 3.29
N PHE A 383 11.92 0.10 3.69
CA PHE A 383 13.04 -0.48 4.44
C PHE A 383 12.61 -0.96 5.84
N TYR A 384 11.67 -0.26 6.48
CA TYR A 384 11.09 -0.74 7.73
C TYR A 384 10.17 -1.95 7.47
N ASN A 385 9.33 -1.88 6.43
CA ASN A 385 8.49 -3.01 6.04
C ASN A 385 9.30 -4.29 5.79
N GLU A 386 10.47 -4.17 5.14
CA GLU A 386 11.41 -5.30 4.96
C GLU A 386 11.76 -5.96 6.30
N LYS A 387 12.08 -5.20 7.35
CA LYS A 387 12.46 -5.77 8.65
C LYS A 387 11.28 -6.46 9.35
N LEU A 388 10.07 -5.93 9.20
CA LEU A 388 8.86 -6.64 9.64
C LEU A 388 8.73 -8.00 8.94
N ILE A 389 8.91 -8.02 7.62
CA ILE A 389 8.78 -9.22 6.77
C ILE A 389 9.86 -10.26 7.12
N THR A 390 11.13 -9.86 7.14
CA THR A 390 12.26 -10.79 7.14
C THR A 390 12.73 -11.15 8.55
N GLN A 391 12.79 -10.18 9.47
CA GLN A 391 13.37 -10.40 10.80
C GLN A 391 12.31 -10.72 11.85
N VAL A 392 11.18 -10.01 11.82
CA VAL A 392 10.16 -10.10 12.87
C VAL A 392 9.16 -11.22 12.60
N ARG A 393 8.72 -11.39 11.35
CA ARG A 393 7.76 -12.44 10.97
C ARG A 393 8.41 -13.62 10.24
N GLY A 394 9.53 -13.40 9.57
CA GLY A 394 10.25 -14.45 8.86
C GLY A 394 9.43 -15.07 7.72
N ILE A 395 8.69 -14.22 7.01
CA ILE A 395 7.87 -14.58 5.84
C ILE A 395 8.52 -14.18 4.51
N GLY A 396 9.80 -13.80 4.55
CA GLY A 396 10.56 -13.45 3.36
C GLY A 396 12.06 -13.36 3.58
N ILE A 397 12.78 -13.08 2.50
CA ILE A 397 14.24 -12.90 2.48
C ILE A 397 14.66 -11.63 1.74
N GLU A 398 15.74 -11.02 2.19
CA GLU A 398 16.29 -9.80 1.60
C GLU A 398 17.05 -10.10 0.31
N VAL A 399 16.76 -9.33 -0.75
CA VAL A 399 17.57 -9.39 -1.98
C VAL A 399 18.95 -8.76 -1.77
N GLY A 400 19.08 -7.84 -0.82
CA GLY A 400 20.31 -7.09 -0.53
C GLY A 400 20.31 -5.66 -1.09
N ALA A 401 19.15 -5.01 -1.17
CA ALA A 401 19.08 -3.58 -1.46
C ALA A 401 19.54 -2.77 -0.23
N GLU A 402 20.34 -1.73 -0.44
CA GLU A 402 20.99 -1.00 0.67
C GLU A 402 20.85 0.52 0.58
N VAL A 403 20.22 1.05 -0.47
CA VAL A 403 20.18 2.50 -0.70
C VAL A 403 18.77 3.04 -0.53
N TRP A 404 18.58 3.91 0.47
CA TRP A 404 17.29 4.54 0.72
C TRP A 404 17.11 5.77 -0.15
N ASN A 405 16.33 5.64 -1.22
CA ASN A 405 16.07 6.76 -2.13
C ASN A 405 15.02 7.71 -1.54
N SER A 406 15.12 8.99 -1.87
CA SER A 406 14.14 10.02 -1.46
C SER A 406 12.81 9.92 -2.21
N SER A 407 12.80 9.24 -3.36
CA SER A 407 11.62 9.00 -4.18
C SER A 407 11.71 7.63 -4.87
N GLY A 408 10.65 7.26 -5.59
CA GLY A 408 10.60 6.06 -6.41
C GLY A 408 11.58 6.00 -7.59
N SER A 409 12.27 7.09 -7.87
CA SER A 409 13.31 7.16 -8.90
C SER A 409 14.65 6.72 -8.30
N TRP A 410 15.23 5.68 -8.89
CA TRP A 410 16.55 5.19 -8.53
C TRP A 410 17.64 6.21 -8.92
N LYS A 411 18.33 6.79 -7.93
CA LYS A 411 19.35 7.85 -8.15
C LYS A 411 20.78 7.39 -7.85
N THR A 412 20.99 6.08 -7.63
CA THR A 412 22.30 5.50 -7.29
C THR A 412 22.85 4.62 -8.40
N ASP A 413 24.18 4.62 -8.57
CA ASP A 413 24.88 3.70 -9.46
C ASP A 413 25.08 2.29 -8.86
N LYS A 414 24.77 2.13 -7.56
CA LYS A 414 24.89 0.83 -6.89
C LYS A 414 23.77 -0.09 -7.37
N LEU A 415 24.14 -1.15 -8.08
CA LEU A 415 23.22 -2.17 -8.58
C LEU A 415 23.19 -3.39 -7.65
N VAL A 416 22.06 -4.07 -7.58
CA VAL A 416 21.99 -5.45 -7.10
C VAL A 416 22.30 -6.36 -8.28
N GLY A 417 23.42 -7.08 -8.21
CA GLY A 417 23.92 -7.92 -9.30
C GLY A 417 23.09 -9.18 -9.53
N ARG A 418 23.05 -9.66 -10.78
CA ARG A 418 22.32 -10.86 -11.21
C ARG A 418 22.61 -12.11 -10.36
N ASP A 419 23.85 -12.32 -9.93
CA ASP A 419 24.24 -13.51 -9.15
C ASP A 419 23.56 -13.53 -7.78
N GLN A 420 23.41 -12.36 -7.17
CA GLN A 420 22.68 -12.19 -5.91
C GLN A 420 21.19 -12.44 -6.12
N ILE A 421 20.61 -11.92 -7.21
CA ILE A 421 19.20 -12.14 -7.56
C ILE A 421 18.94 -13.63 -7.80
N GLU A 422 19.76 -14.29 -8.61
CA GLU A 422 19.69 -15.73 -8.87
C GLU A 422 19.72 -16.53 -7.56
N LYS A 423 20.72 -16.25 -6.72
CA LYS A 423 20.92 -16.93 -5.43
C LYS A 423 19.71 -16.81 -4.52
N VAL A 424 19.16 -15.61 -4.38
CA VAL A 424 18.00 -15.34 -3.50
C VAL A 424 16.74 -15.99 -4.05
N VAL A 425 16.50 -15.91 -5.36
CA VAL A 425 15.37 -16.59 -6.00
C VAL A 425 15.44 -18.09 -5.78
N LYS A 426 16.58 -18.73 -6.08
CA LYS A 426 16.78 -20.18 -5.84
C LYS A 426 16.58 -20.54 -4.37
N ARG A 427 17.19 -19.78 -3.45
CA ARG A 427 17.09 -20.02 -2.00
C ARG A 427 15.65 -20.05 -1.49
N LEU A 428 14.73 -19.25 -2.03
CA LEU A 428 13.32 -19.26 -1.60
C LEU A 428 12.43 -20.20 -2.42
N MET A 429 12.74 -20.43 -3.69
CA MET A 429 11.90 -21.21 -4.61
C MET A 429 12.23 -22.70 -4.62
N GLU A 430 13.43 -23.10 -4.20
CA GLU A 430 13.84 -24.50 -4.13
C GLU A 430 13.39 -25.18 -2.82
N ASP A 431 13.60 -26.50 -2.73
CA ASP A 431 13.15 -27.35 -1.61
C ASP A 431 14.13 -27.39 -0.43
N GLY A 432 14.65 -26.22 -0.02
CA GLY A 432 15.44 -26.06 1.20
C GLY A 432 14.59 -25.99 2.48
N ASP A 433 15.17 -26.38 3.61
CA ASP A 433 14.48 -26.34 4.92
C ASP A 433 14.06 -24.92 5.31
N GLU A 434 14.94 -23.93 5.08
CA GLU A 434 14.63 -22.52 5.31
C GLU A 434 13.46 -22.05 4.43
N ALA A 435 13.48 -22.40 3.14
CA ALA A 435 12.43 -22.03 2.21
C ALA A 435 11.06 -22.61 2.63
N LYS A 436 11.04 -23.87 3.08
CA LYS A 436 9.83 -24.51 3.62
C LYS A 436 9.33 -23.82 4.88
N GLN A 437 10.21 -23.44 5.81
CA GLN A 437 9.83 -22.71 7.02
C GLN A 437 9.19 -21.37 6.68
N ILE A 438 9.79 -20.61 5.76
CA ILE A 438 9.28 -19.31 5.31
C ILE A 438 7.91 -19.47 4.63
N ARG A 439 7.76 -20.46 3.72
CA ARG A 439 6.48 -20.76 3.06
C ARG A 439 5.39 -21.15 4.05
N ASN A 440 5.71 -21.99 5.04
CA ASN A 440 4.74 -22.39 6.07
C ASN A 440 4.28 -21.19 6.90
N ARG A 441 5.20 -20.31 7.32
CA ARG A 441 4.85 -19.08 8.04
C ARG A 441 4.00 -18.13 7.20
N ALA A 442 4.35 -17.95 5.92
CA ALA A 442 3.56 -17.13 5.01
C ALA A 442 2.13 -17.68 4.89
N HIS A 443 1.97 -19.00 4.73
CA HIS A 443 0.67 -19.66 4.70
C HIS A 443 -0.12 -19.46 6.00
N GLU A 444 0.51 -19.63 7.17
CA GLU A 444 -0.14 -19.40 8.47
C GLU A 444 -0.66 -17.97 8.62
N PHE A 445 0.11 -16.97 8.19
CA PHE A 445 -0.35 -15.59 8.20
C PHE A 445 -1.43 -15.31 7.15
N GLY A 446 -1.41 -15.99 6.00
CA GLY A 446 -2.50 -15.94 5.03
C GLY A 446 -3.82 -16.47 5.59
N GLU A 447 -3.79 -17.56 6.38
CA GLU A 447 -4.97 -18.05 7.09
C GLU A 447 -5.49 -17.01 8.09
N LYS A 448 -4.61 -16.46 8.92
CA LYS A 448 -4.97 -15.41 9.89
C LYS A 448 -5.56 -14.18 9.20
N ALA A 449 -4.97 -13.75 8.08
CA ALA A 449 -5.45 -12.63 7.29
C ALA A 449 -6.89 -12.82 6.79
N ARG A 450 -7.19 -14.02 6.26
CA ARG A 450 -8.54 -14.38 5.80
C ARG A 450 -9.54 -14.53 6.94
N GLN A 451 -9.11 -14.95 8.12
CA GLN A 451 -9.95 -15.07 9.31
C GLN A 451 -10.23 -13.71 9.97
N ALA A 452 -9.28 -12.76 9.92
CA ALA A 452 -9.37 -11.48 10.61
C ALA A 452 -10.60 -10.63 10.21
N LEU A 453 -11.03 -10.70 8.96
CA LEU A 453 -12.21 -9.99 8.45
C LEU A 453 -13.53 -10.75 8.62
N GLN A 454 -13.49 -12.04 8.98
CA GLN A 454 -14.69 -12.82 9.24
C GLN A 454 -15.29 -12.44 10.60
N GLN A 455 -16.58 -12.77 10.80
CA GLN A 455 -17.24 -12.50 12.08
C GLN A 455 -16.46 -13.15 13.24
N GLY A 456 -16.09 -12.33 14.23
CA GLY A 456 -15.27 -12.74 15.37
C GLY A 456 -13.75 -12.61 15.16
N GLY A 457 -13.29 -12.33 13.93
CA GLY A 457 -11.90 -12.03 13.62
C GLY A 457 -11.43 -10.67 14.17
N SER A 458 -10.11 -10.48 14.26
CA SER A 458 -9.49 -9.30 14.86
C SER A 458 -9.90 -7.99 14.18
N SER A 459 -9.79 -7.90 12.86
CA SER A 459 -10.20 -6.71 12.08
C SER A 459 -11.71 -6.47 12.12
N TYR A 460 -12.52 -7.54 12.09
CA TYR A 460 -13.98 -7.43 12.24
C TYR A 460 -14.39 -6.85 13.60
N ASN A 461 -13.74 -7.29 14.67
CA ASN A 461 -14.00 -6.82 16.02
C ASN A 461 -13.52 -5.38 16.21
N ASN A 462 -12.35 -5.03 15.66
CA ASN A 462 -11.84 -3.65 15.67
C ASN A 462 -12.78 -2.69 14.95
N LEU A 463 -13.30 -3.07 13.78
CA LEU A 463 -14.31 -2.27 13.06
C LEU A 463 -15.55 -2.05 13.92
N THR A 464 -16.06 -3.09 14.57
CA THR A 464 -17.25 -3.00 15.43
C THR A 464 -17.02 -2.05 16.59
N ALA A 465 -15.91 -2.23 17.32
CA ALA A 465 -15.56 -1.35 18.43
C ALA A 465 -15.30 0.11 18.00
N LEU A 466 -14.76 0.32 16.79
CA LEU A 466 -14.60 1.66 16.24
C LEU A 466 -15.96 2.30 15.93
N ILE A 467 -16.87 1.58 15.27
CA ILE A 467 -18.23 2.06 14.98
C ILE A 467 -18.96 2.42 16.28
N ASP A 468 -18.93 1.54 17.29
CA ASP A 468 -19.59 1.77 18.57
C ASP A 468 -19.05 3.05 19.25
N ASN A 469 -17.73 3.25 19.20
CA ASN A 469 -17.10 4.47 19.71
C ASN A 469 -17.54 5.72 18.96
N LEU A 470 -17.63 5.66 17.62
CA LEU A 470 -18.07 6.79 16.80
C LEU A 470 -19.55 7.14 17.05
N ILE A 471 -20.42 6.14 17.22
CA ILE A 471 -21.83 6.35 17.60
C ILE A 471 -21.91 7.05 18.96
N CYS A 472 -21.15 6.56 19.95
CA CYS A 472 -21.10 7.18 21.28
C CYS A 472 -20.64 8.65 21.22
N LEU A 473 -19.60 8.95 20.44
CA LEU A 473 -19.12 10.33 20.23
C LEU A 473 -20.18 11.24 19.60
N ARG A 474 -20.85 10.75 18.56
CA ARG A 474 -21.94 11.48 17.89
C ARG A 474 -23.04 11.83 18.90
N ASP A 475 -23.50 10.84 19.66
CA ASP A 475 -24.60 11.00 20.60
C ASP A 475 -24.24 11.94 21.76
N GLN A 476 -22.99 11.93 22.23
CA GLN A 476 -22.49 12.91 23.21
C GLN A 476 -22.47 14.34 22.66
N ASN A 477 -22.05 14.52 21.40
CA ASN A 477 -22.05 15.83 20.74
C ASN A 477 -23.46 16.38 20.55
N PHE A 478 -24.47 15.53 20.35
CA PHE A 478 -25.87 15.94 20.31
C PHE A 478 -26.39 16.41 21.68
N LEU A 479 -26.03 15.72 22.76
CA LEU A 479 -26.47 16.06 24.12
C LEU A 479 -25.82 17.35 24.65
N GLY A 480 -24.59 17.68 24.25
CA GLY A 480 -23.90 18.91 24.65
C GLY A 480 -24.38 20.20 23.94
N ARG A 481 -25.31 20.10 23.00
CA ARG A 481 -25.87 21.24 22.25
C ARG A 481 -27.21 21.76 22.82
N PHE A 482 -27.71 21.18 23.90
CA PHE A 482 -28.94 21.59 24.59
C PHE A 482 -28.70 22.23 25.95
#